data_AF-L9L7F3-F1
#
_entry.id   AF-L9L7F3-F1
#
_cell.length_a   1.000
_cell.length_b   1.000
_cell.length_c   1.000
_cell.angle_alpha   90.00
_cell.angle_beta   90.00
_cell.angle_gamma   90.00
#
_symmetry.space_group_name_H-M   'P 1'
#
loop_
_entity.id
_entity.type
_entity.pdbx_description
1 polymer ?
#
loop_
_entity_poly.entity_id
_entity_poly.type
_entity_poly.pdbx_seq_one_letter_code
_entity_poly.pdbx_strand_id
1 'polypeptide(L)'
;MNLDCANLSFIEYGEFLHCKGKKFTDFDEIRHEIEAETDRVTGVNKGISSIPINLRVYSPHVLNLTLIDLPGITKVPVGDQPPDIEYQIREMIMQFITRENCLILAVTPANTDLANSDALKLAKEVDPQGLRTIGVITKLDLMDEGTDARDVLENKLLPLRRGYVGVVNRSQKDIDGKKDIKAAMLAERKFFLSHPAYRHIADRMGTPHLQKVLNQQLTNHIRDTLPNFRNKLQGQLLSIEHEVEAYKNFKPEDPTRKTKALLQMVQQFAVDFEKRIEGSGDQVDTLELSGGAKINRIFHERFPFEIVKLANFPRLCEETERIVANHIRDREGKTKDQVLLLIDIQVSYINTNHEDFIGFANAQQRSSQVHKKTTIGNQVKGCSAQQV
;
A
#
# COMPACT_ATOMS: atom_id res chain seq x y z
N MET A 1 57.66 13.59 -5.07
CA MET A 1 56.88 12.83 -4.07
C MET A 1 55.72 12.17 -4.80
N ASN A 2 55.96 10.99 -5.36
CA ASN A 2 54.91 10.12 -5.86
C ASN A 2 54.30 9.44 -4.63
N LEU A 3 53.04 9.76 -4.31
CA LEU A 3 52.29 8.94 -3.37
C LEU A 3 51.78 7.71 -4.13
N ASP A 4 52.20 6.56 -3.64
CA ASP A 4 51.75 5.24 -4.03
C ASP A 4 50.21 5.15 -4.01
N CYS A 5 49.59 5.14 -5.19
CA CYS A 5 48.18 4.86 -5.38
C CYS A 5 48.00 3.36 -5.69
N ALA A 6 48.56 2.50 -4.82
CA ALA A 6 48.46 1.05 -4.91
C ALA A 6 47.71 0.50 -3.69
N ASN A 7 46.59 -0.20 -3.94
CA ASN A 7 45.76 -0.95 -2.98
C ASN A 7 44.95 -0.14 -1.95
N LEU A 8 43.97 0.64 -2.40
CA LEU A 8 42.72 0.75 -1.64
C LEU A 8 41.90 -0.51 -1.93
N SER A 9 42.07 -1.55 -1.11
CA SER A 9 41.12 -2.65 -1.05
C SER A 9 39.75 -2.07 -0.68
N PHE A 10 38.83 -1.96 -1.63
CA PHE A 10 37.45 -1.61 -1.34
C PHE A 10 36.89 -2.64 -0.37
N ILE A 11 36.75 -2.27 0.91
CA ILE A 11 36.25 -3.17 1.95
C ILE A 11 34.78 -3.45 1.67
N GLU A 12 34.44 -4.74 1.56
CA GLU A 12 33.04 -5.17 1.45
C GLU A 12 32.37 -5.03 2.82
N TYR A 13 31.15 -4.48 2.83
CA TYR A 13 30.39 -4.36 4.08
C TYR A 13 28.88 -4.32 3.84
N GLY A 14 28.11 -4.70 4.84
CA GLY A 14 26.66 -4.54 4.93
C GLY A 14 26.25 -3.46 5.93
N GLU A 15 25.09 -2.86 5.71
CA GLU A 15 24.42 -1.96 6.66
C GLU A 15 22.91 -2.25 6.68
N PHE A 16 22.34 -2.40 7.87
CA PHE A 16 20.91 -2.59 8.08
C PHE A 16 20.21 -1.27 8.39
N LEU A 17 18.97 -1.12 7.93
CA LEU A 17 18.17 0.08 8.19
C LEU A 17 17.81 0.25 9.68
N HIS A 18 17.65 -0.84 10.42
CA HIS A 18 17.35 -0.82 11.86
C HIS A 18 18.61 -0.64 12.73
N CYS A 19 19.81 -0.85 12.17
CA CYS A 19 21.11 -0.68 12.82
C CYS A 19 21.96 0.40 12.12
N LYS A 20 21.39 1.59 11.89
CA LYS A 20 22.04 2.68 11.15
C LYS A 20 23.42 3.02 11.72
N GLY A 21 24.41 3.15 10.84
CA GLY A 21 25.79 3.50 11.21
C GLY A 21 26.67 2.33 11.64
N LYS A 22 26.13 1.13 11.88
CA LYS A 22 26.92 -0.08 12.11
C LYS A 22 27.25 -0.74 10.76
N LYS A 23 28.55 -0.81 10.43
CA LYS A 23 29.05 -1.51 9.24
C LYS A 23 29.45 -2.93 9.60
N PHE A 24 28.83 -3.90 8.95
CA PHE A 24 29.13 -5.32 9.11
C PHE A 24 30.12 -5.73 8.03
N THR A 25 31.34 -6.08 8.40
CA THR A 25 32.36 -6.57 7.45
C THR A 25 32.39 -8.10 7.37
N ASP A 26 31.83 -8.79 8.36
CA ASP A 26 31.64 -10.24 8.36
C ASP A 26 30.22 -10.59 7.87
N PHE A 27 30.15 -11.38 6.80
CA PHE A 27 28.87 -11.82 6.22
C PHE A 27 28.18 -12.90 7.06
N ASP A 28 28.91 -13.62 7.92
CA ASP A 28 28.28 -14.52 8.87
C ASP A 28 27.55 -13.70 9.95
N GLU A 29 28.09 -12.56 10.41
CA GLU A 29 27.35 -11.66 11.30
C GLU A 29 26.07 -11.11 10.65
N ILE A 30 26.12 -10.77 9.35
CA ILE A 30 24.94 -10.34 8.59
C ILE A 30 23.87 -11.44 8.59
N ARG A 31 24.26 -12.71 8.39
CA ARG A 31 23.31 -13.85 8.45
C ARG A 31 22.65 -13.96 9.81
N HIS A 32 23.44 -13.96 10.89
CA HIS A 32 22.92 -14.04 12.25
C HIS A 32 22.02 -12.85 12.59
N GLU A 33 22.33 -11.65 12.09
CA GLU A 33 21.49 -10.46 12.28
C GLU A 33 20.14 -10.59 11.54
N ILE A 34 20.11 -11.16 10.33
CA ILE A 34 18.85 -11.44 9.61
C ILE A 34 18.00 -12.44 10.41
N GLU A 35 18.62 -13.51 10.91
CA GLU A 35 17.94 -14.54 11.71
C GLU A 35 17.39 -13.92 13.01
N ALA A 36 18.21 -13.16 13.74
CA ALA A 36 17.81 -12.50 14.97
C ALA A 36 16.68 -11.47 14.77
N GLU A 37 16.75 -10.66 13.72
CA GLU A 37 15.71 -9.68 13.39
C GLU A 37 14.41 -10.36 12.96
N THR A 38 14.51 -11.47 12.22
CA THR A 38 13.34 -12.28 11.84
C THR A 38 12.68 -12.84 13.09
N ASP A 39 13.43 -13.53 13.95
CA ASP A 39 12.93 -14.14 15.18
C ASP A 39 12.36 -13.10 16.16
N ARG A 40 12.91 -11.89 16.18
CA ARG A 40 12.39 -10.78 17.00
C ARG A 40 10.97 -10.39 16.61
N VAL A 41 10.64 -10.41 15.32
CA VAL A 41 9.35 -9.97 14.79
C VAL A 41 8.35 -11.12 14.69
N THR A 42 8.79 -12.31 14.27
CA THR A 42 7.92 -13.47 14.04
C THR A 42 7.83 -14.42 15.24
N GLY A 43 8.71 -14.26 16.22
CA GLY A 43 8.90 -15.22 17.31
C GLY A 43 9.63 -16.49 16.85
N VAL A 44 9.97 -17.36 17.81
CA VAL A 44 10.76 -18.59 17.55
C VAL A 44 9.98 -19.66 16.75
N ASN A 45 8.67 -19.48 16.58
CA ASN A 45 7.74 -20.49 16.08
C ASN A 45 7.58 -20.52 14.55
N LYS A 46 8.58 -20.11 13.78
CA LYS A 46 8.57 -20.12 12.30
C LYS A 46 7.38 -19.39 11.66
N GLY A 47 6.87 -18.35 12.34
CA GLY A 47 5.86 -17.45 11.77
C GLY A 47 6.43 -16.60 10.64
N ILE A 48 5.55 -15.96 9.88
CA ILE A 48 5.92 -14.99 8.83
C ILE A 48 5.48 -13.58 9.23
N SER A 49 6.16 -12.56 8.70
CA SER A 49 5.79 -11.15 8.89
C SER A 49 5.88 -10.41 7.56
N SER A 50 4.97 -9.46 7.35
CA SER A 50 4.95 -8.57 6.19
C SER A 50 5.90 -7.37 6.33
N ILE A 51 6.57 -7.22 7.48
CA ILE A 51 7.53 -6.14 7.74
C ILE A 51 8.87 -6.49 7.07
N PRO A 52 9.36 -5.70 6.10
CA PRO A 52 10.58 -6.01 5.37
C PRO A 52 11.85 -5.67 6.16
N ILE A 53 12.84 -6.56 6.10
CA ILE A 53 14.20 -6.30 6.57
C ILE A 53 15.00 -5.65 5.45
N ASN A 54 15.50 -4.43 5.68
CA ASN A 54 16.24 -3.67 4.68
C ASN A 54 17.75 -3.78 4.94
N LEU A 55 18.44 -4.49 4.06
CA LEU A 55 19.89 -4.67 4.07
C LEU A 55 20.52 -4.03 2.82
N ARG A 56 21.55 -3.21 3.00
CA ARG A 56 22.39 -2.70 1.91
C ARG A 56 23.75 -3.38 1.97
N VAL A 57 24.15 -4.04 0.89
CA VAL A 57 25.46 -4.67 0.75
C VAL A 57 26.29 -3.87 -0.25
N TYR A 58 27.50 -3.49 0.16
CA TYR A 58 28.47 -2.78 -0.66
C TYR A 58 29.62 -3.73 -0.99
N SER A 59 29.81 -4.01 -2.27
CA SER A 59 30.91 -4.84 -2.77
C SER A 59 31.35 -4.37 -4.16
N PRO A 60 32.66 -4.42 -4.49
CA PRO A 60 33.15 -4.12 -5.84
C PRO A 60 32.84 -5.24 -6.84
N HIS A 61 32.36 -6.40 -6.36
CA HIS A 61 32.07 -7.58 -7.17
C HIS A 61 30.59 -7.69 -7.57
N VAL A 62 29.74 -6.76 -7.12
CA VAL A 62 28.30 -6.76 -7.39
C VAL A 62 27.88 -5.50 -8.13
N LEU A 63 26.76 -5.61 -8.85
CA LEU A 63 26.14 -4.48 -9.56
C LEU A 63 25.08 -3.85 -8.65
N ASN A 64 24.71 -2.60 -8.93
CA ASN A 64 23.62 -1.92 -8.23
C ASN A 64 22.28 -2.61 -8.55
N LEU A 65 21.88 -3.54 -7.69
CA LEU A 65 20.68 -4.34 -7.83
C LEU A 65 19.90 -4.28 -6.52
N THR A 66 18.59 -4.05 -6.61
CA THR A 66 17.68 -4.20 -5.47
C THR A 66 16.94 -5.51 -5.65
N LEU A 67 17.10 -6.41 -4.68
CA LEU A 67 16.40 -7.70 -4.63
C LEU A 67 15.46 -7.68 -3.44
N ILE A 68 14.26 -8.22 -3.63
CA ILE A 68 13.32 -8.48 -2.55
C ILE A 68 13.25 -10.00 -2.45
N ASP A 69 13.80 -10.54 -1.36
CA ASP A 69 13.67 -11.95 -1.04
C ASP A 69 12.33 -12.17 -0.35
N LEU A 70 11.56 -13.14 -0.81
CA LEU A 70 10.21 -13.43 -0.34
C LEU A 70 10.16 -14.88 0.18
N PRO A 71 9.32 -15.16 1.19
CA PRO A 71 9.19 -16.52 1.71
C PRO A 71 8.85 -17.53 0.60
N GLY A 72 9.47 -18.70 0.66
CA GLY A 72 9.13 -19.81 -0.23
C GLY A 72 7.72 -20.32 0.03
N ILE A 73 7.01 -20.72 -1.03
CA ILE A 73 5.65 -21.25 -0.91
C ILE A 73 5.72 -22.67 -0.32
N THR A 74 5.08 -22.85 0.84
CA THR A 74 4.92 -24.16 1.50
C THR A 74 3.44 -24.55 1.51
N LYS A 75 3.12 -25.72 0.92
CA LYS A 75 1.73 -26.23 0.83
C LYS A 75 1.22 -26.89 2.11
N VAL A 76 2.12 -27.21 3.03
CA VAL A 76 1.78 -27.90 4.29
C VAL A 76 2.37 -27.08 5.44
N PRO A 77 1.54 -26.65 6.41
CA PRO A 77 2.02 -25.97 7.61
C PRO A 77 2.93 -26.92 8.39
N VAL A 78 4.07 -26.40 8.84
CA VAL A 78 5.04 -27.16 9.66
C VAL A 78 5.20 -26.52 11.03
N GLY A 79 5.15 -27.34 12.08
CA GLY A 79 5.24 -26.87 13.47
C GLY A 79 3.99 -26.10 13.88
N ASP A 80 4.17 -24.92 14.46
CA ASP A 80 3.09 -24.05 14.96
C ASP A 80 2.56 -23.05 13.91
N GLN A 81 2.87 -23.27 12.63
CA GLN A 81 2.35 -22.43 11.55
C GLN A 81 0.82 -22.58 11.43
N PRO A 82 0.10 -21.47 11.18
CA PRO A 82 -1.34 -21.51 11.08
C PRO A 82 -1.77 -22.27 9.80
N PRO A 83 -2.96 -22.87 9.77
CA PRO A 83 -3.42 -23.70 8.66
C PRO A 83 -3.58 -22.91 7.34
N ASP A 84 -3.67 -21.59 7.40
CA ASP A 84 -3.78 -20.65 6.29
C ASP A 84 -2.41 -20.04 5.87
N ILE A 85 -1.28 -20.58 6.35
CA ILE A 85 0.06 -20.03 6.06
C ILE A 85 0.34 -19.89 4.55
N GLU A 86 -0.13 -20.83 3.74
CA GLU A 86 0.00 -20.76 2.27
C GLU A 86 -0.70 -19.51 1.71
N TYR A 87 -1.90 -19.21 2.21
CA TYR A 87 -2.66 -18.03 1.80
C TYR A 87 -1.94 -16.74 2.23
N GLN A 88 -1.43 -16.69 3.46
CA GLN A 88 -0.71 -15.51 3.95
C GLN A 88 0.59 -15.24 3.17
N ILE A 89 1.38 -16.29 2.89
CA ILE A 89 2.59 -16.18 2.05
C ILE A 89 2.21 -15.68 0.66
N ARG A 90 1.16 -16.26 0.06
CA ARG A 90 0.68 -15.87 -1.26
C ARG A 90 0.23 -14.41 -1.28
N GLU A 91 -0.55 -13.97 -0.29
CA GLU A 91 -0.99 -12.59 -0.16
C GLU A 91 0.20 -11.63 -0.03
N MET A 92 1.19 -11.98 0.78
CA MET A 92 2.43 -11.23 0.93
C MET A 92 3.17 -11.10 -0.40
N ILE A 93 3.34 -12.20 -1.14
CA ILE A 93 3.98 -12.17 -2.47
C ILE A 93 3.20 -11.25 -3.42
N MET A 94 1.87 -11.37 -3.45
CA MET A 94 1.00 -10.58 -4.32
C MET A 94 1.12 -9.08 -4.07
N GLN A 95 1.36 -8.63 -2.83
CA GLN A 95 1.59 -7.21 -2.52
C GLN A 95 2.82 -6.62 -3.25
N PHE A 96 3.81 -7.45 -3.56
CA PHE A 96 5.00 -7.05 -4.30
C PHE A 96 4.84 -7.27 -5.80
N ILE A 97 4.43 -8.47 -6.23
CA ILE A 97 4.44 -8.84 -7.66
C ILE A 97 3.31 -8.22 -8.47
N THR A 98 2.22 -7.75 -7.85
CA THR A 98 1.11 -7.06 -8.54
C THR A 98 1.54 -5.68 -9.08
N ARG A 99 2.62 -5.10 -8.53
CA ARG A 99 3.13 -3.80 -8.98
C ARG A 99 3.73 -3.94 -10.37
N GLU A 100 3.20 -3.21 -11.35
CA GLU A 100 3.68 -3.25 -12.76
C GLU A 100 5.18 -2.90 -12.90
N ASN A 101 5.69 -2.06 -11.99
CA ASN A 101 7.09 -1.66 -11.97
C ASN A 101 8.03 -2.72 -11.34
N CYS A 102 7.51 -3.86 -10.90
CA CYS A 102 8.31 -4.95 -10.32
C CYS A 102 8.70 -5.98 -11.40
N LEU A 103 10.00 -6.26 -11.51
CA LEU A 103 10.50 -7.41 -12.25
C LEU A 103 10.36 -8.68 -11.40
N ILE A 104 9.77 -9.72 -11.97
CA ILE A 104 9.52 -10.99 -11.28
C ILE A 104 10.62 -11.97 -11.66
N LEU A 105 11.36 -12.46 -10.66
CA LEU A 105 12.33 -13.55 -10.86
C LEU A 105 11.70 -14.88 -10.47
N ALA A 106 11.19 -15.62 -11.47
CA ALA A 106 10.52 -16.89 -11.23
C ALA A 106 11.55 -18.03 -11.14
N VAL A 107 12.01 -18.32 -9.91
CA VAL A 107 12.99 -19.38 -9.64
C VAL A 107 12.30 -20.73 -9.51
N THR A 108 12.67 -21.69 -10.35
CA THR A 108 12.14 -23.07 -10.32
C THR A 108 13.30 -24.07 -10.36
N PRO A 109 13.26 -25.17 -9.58
CA PRO A 109 14.25 -26.22 -9.69
C PRO A 109 13.96 -27.15 -10.89
N ALA A 110 15.01 -27.59 -11.58
CA ALA A 110 14.93 -28.39 -12.81
C ALA A 110 14.44 -29.83 -12.57
N ASN A 111 14.57 -30.34 -11.35
CA ASN A 111 14.15 -31.68 -10.96
C ASN A 111 12.63 -31.79 -10.70
N THR A 112 11.87 -30.72 -10.92
CA THR A 112 10.41 -30.70 -10.83
C THR A 112 9.81 -30.29 -12.17
N ASP A 113 8.61 -30.79 -12.47
CA ASP A 113 7.89 -30.39 -13.67
C ASP A 113 7.56 -28.87 -13.63
N LEU A 114 8.05 -28.16 -14.65
CA LEU A 114 7.90 -26.71 -14.76
C LEU A 114 6.42 -26.29 -14.85
N ALA A 115 5.56 -27.12 -15.46
CA ALA A 115 4.13 -26.82 -15.55
C ALA A 115 3.47 -26.73 -14.16
N ASN A 116 4.09 -27.37 -13.17
CA ASN A 116 3.63 -27.37 -11.78
C ASN A 116 4.32 -26.33 -10.89
N SER A 117 5.23 -25.52 -11.44
CA SER A 117 5.94 -24.47 -10.69
C SER A 117 4.97 -23.42 -10.13
N ASP A 118 4.94 -23.31 -8.80
CA ASP A 118 4.12 -22.32 -8.11
C ASP A 118 4.60 -20.88 -8.41
N ALA A 119 5.92 -20.68 -8.59
CA ALA A 119 6.50 -19.39 -8.95
C ALA A 119 6.02 -18.89 -10.32
N LEU A 120 5.97 -19.78 -11.32
CA LEU A 120 5.49 -19.43 -12.66
C LEU A 120 3.97 -19.28 -12.71
N LYS A 121 3.21 -20.06 -11.93
CA LYS A 121 1.77 -19.89 -11.79
C LYS A 121 1.43 -18.51 -11.23
N LEU A 122 2.06 -18.10 -10.13
CA LEU A 122 1.90 -16.76 -9.56
C LEU A 122 2.30 -15.66 -10.54
N ALA A 123 3.44 -15.82 -11.22
CA ALA A 123 3.88 -14.84 -12.20
C ALA A 123 2.86 -14.65 -13.33
N LYS A 124 2.27 -15.74 -13.83
CA LYS A 124 1.23 -15.69 -14.88
C LYS A 124 -0.06 -15.00 -14.46
N GLU A 125 -0.43 -15.04 -13.18
CA GLU A 125 -1.63 -14.37 -12.71
C GLU A 125 -1.50 -12.84 -12.79
N VAL A 126 -0.30 -12.30 -12.57
CA VAL A 126 -0.02 -10.85 -12.55
C VAL A 126 0.73 -10.34 -13.79
N ASP A 127 1.26 -11.25 -14.60
CA ASP A 127 1.97 -10.98 -15.86
C ASP A 127 1.66 -12.10 -16.89
N PRO A 128 0.41 -12.21 -17.40
CA PRO A 128 0.00 -13.31 -18.29
C PRO A 128 0.81 -13.38 -19.60
N GLN A 129 1.33 -12.24 -20.05
CA GLN A 129 2.15 -12.12 -21.26
C GLN A 129 3.66 -12.34 -20.99
N GLY A 130 4.08 -12.51 -19.74
CA GLY A 130 5.48 -12.71 -19.36
C GLY A 130 6.39 -11.53 -19.73
N LEU A 131 5.89 -10.29 -19.69
CA LEU A 131 6.59 -9.08 -20.09
C LEU A 131 7.68 -8.66 -19.10
N ARG A 132 7.48 -8.92 -17.82
CA ARG A 132 8.34 -8.50 -16.70
C ARG A 132 8.80 -9.68 -15.85
N THR A 133 8.52 -10.90 -16.30
CA THR A 133 8.96 -12.15 -15.68
C THR A 133 10.22 -12.69 -16.34
N ILE A 134 11.22 -13.03 -15.52
CA ILE A 134 12.47 -13.69 -15.90
C ILE A 134 12.47 -15.07 -15.27
N GLY A 135 12.58 -16.12 -16.08
CA GLY A 135 12.64 -17.49 -15.58
C GLY A 135 14.06 -17.85 -15.15
N VAL A 136 14.22 -18.44 -13.96
CA VAL A 136 15.51 -18.98 -13.51
C VAL A 136 15.33 -20.45 -13.18
N ILE A 137 16.12 -21.29 -13.85
CA ILE A 137 16.10 -22.75 -13.64
C ILE A 137 17.33 -23.14 -12.82
N THR A 138 17.11 -23.64 -11.61
CA THR A 138 18.18 -24.08 -10.68
C THR A 138 18.31 -25.60 -10.67
N LYS A 139 19.36 -26.14 -10.05
CA LYS A 139 19.52 -27.59 -9.82
C LYS A 139 19.52 -28.44 -11.11
N LEU A 140 20.04 -27.89 -12.21
CA LEU A 140 20.16 -28.60 -13.50
C LEU A 140 21.08 -29.82 -13.44
N ASP A 141 21.96 -29.86 -12.44
CA ASP A 141 22.88 -30.96 -12.13
C ASP A 141 22.21 -32.12 -11.39
N LEU A 142 21.01 -31.93 -10.84
CA LEU A 142 20.23 -32.93 -10.09
C LEU A 142 19.06 -33.49 -10.90
N MET A 143 19.09 -33.34 -12.22
CA MET A 143 18.11 -33.96 -13.11
C MET A 143 18.40 -35.45 -13.28
N ASP A 144 17.36 -36.24 -13.49
CA ASP A 144 17.49 -37.68 -13.73
C ASP A 144 18.24 -37.94 -15.04
N GLU A 145 19.12 -38.94 -15.03
CA GLU A 145 19.89 -39.32 -16.22
C GLU A 145 18.95 -39.65 -17.39
N GLY A 146 19.19 -39.01 -18.54
CA GLY A 146 18.34 -39.13 -19.73
C GLY A 146 17.25 -38.07 -19.85
N THR A 147 17.09 -37.20 -18.86
CA THR A 147 16.22 -36.01 -18.94
C THR A 147 17.04 -34.72 -19.04
N ASP A 148 16.48 -33.70 -19.68
CA ASP A 148 17.06 -32.37 -19.73
C ASP A 148 15.98 -31.28 -19.76
N ALA A 149 16.37 -30.06 -19.40
CA ALA A 149 15.51 -28.88 -19.39
C ALA A 149 15.74 -28.01 -20.64
N ARG A 150 16.21 -28.59 -21.76
CA ARG A 150 16.62 -27.83 -22.94
C ARG A 150 15.46 -27.05 -23.54
N ASP A 151 14.30 -27.65 -23.71
CA ASP A 151 13.13 -26.98 -24.31
C ASP A 151 12.61 -25.82 -23.46
N VAL A 152 12.84 -25.87 -22.15
CA VAL A 152 12.57 -24.76 -21.23
C VAL A 152 13.58 -23.64 -21.43
N LEU A 153 14.87 -23.97 -21.40
CA LEU A 153 15.96 -23.01 -21.54
C LEU A 153 16.02 -22.36 -22.93
N GLU A 154 15.56 -23.06 -23.96
CA GLU A 154 15.37 -22.54 -25.33
C GLU A 154 14.05 -21.78 -25.50
N ASN A 155 13.28 -21.60 -24.42
CA ASN A 155 12.04 -20.81 -24.37
C ASN A 155 10.90 -21.37 -25.25
N LYS A 156 10.86 -22.70 -25.47
CA LYS A 156 9.85 -23.34 -26.33
C LYS A 156 8.62 -23.83 -25.55
N LEU A 157 8.83 -24.40 -24.36
CA LEU A 157 7.74 -25.02 -23.59
C LEU A 157 6.77 -23.98 -23.00
N LEU A 158 7.32 -23.00 -22.27
CA LEU A 158 6.55 -21.93 -21.64
C LEU A 158 7.20 -20.59 -21.95
N PRO A 159 6.86 -19.93 -23.08
CA PRO A 159 7.61 -18.77 -23.53
C PRO A 159 7.44 -17.57 -22.59
N LEU A 160 8.57 -17.01 -22.14
CA LEU A 160 8.65 -15.72 -21.44
C LEU A 160 9.33 -14.70 -22.35
N ARG A 161 8.90 -13.43 -22.30
CA ARG A 161 9.50 -12.37 -23.15
C ARG A 161 10.96 -12.11 -22.81
N ARG A 162 11.34 -12.34 -21.55
CA ARG A 162 12.73 -12.19 -21.06
C ARG A 162 13.50 -13.51 -20.99
N GLY A 163 12.88 -14.61 -21.42
CA GLY A 163 13.48 -15.94 -21.50
C GLY A 163 13.81 -16.58 -20.14
N TYR A 164 14.63 -17.62 -20.22
CA TYR A 164 15.10 -18.41 -19.07
C TYR A 164 16.62 -18.37 -18.96
N VAL A 165 17.12 -18.41 -17.73
CA VAL A 165 18.54 -18.59 -17.43
C VAL A 165 18.71 -19.77 -16.48
N GLY A 166 19.53 -20.73 -16.89
CA GLY A 166 19.92 -21.87 -16.07
C GLY A 166 21.09 -21.52 -15.17
N VAL A 167 21.04 -21.94 -13.90
CA VAL A 167 22.13 -21.78 -12.92
C VAL A 167 22.39 -23.07 -12.16
N VAL A 168 23.65 -23.29 -11.79
CA VAL A 168 24.07 -24.43 -10.96
C VAL A 168 24.72 -23.88 -9.71
N ASN A 169 24.07 -24.12 -8.56
CA ASN A 169 24.49 -23.60 -7.27
C ASN A 169 25.37 -24.61 -6.52
N ARG A 170 25.95 -24.18 -5.39
CA ARG A 170 26.63 -25.07 -4.46
C ARG A 170 25.63 -26.07 -3.86
N SER A 171 26.02 -27.35 -3.82
CA SER A 171 25.27 -28.38 -3.11
C SER A 171 25.38 -28.22 -1.59
N GLN A 172 24.54 -28.88 -0.80
CA GLN A 172 24.65 -28.84 0.67
C GLN A 172 26.04 -29.27 1.15
N LYS A 173 26.61 -30.33 0.54
CA LYS A 173 27.98 -30.77 0.84
C LYS A 173 29.04 -29.71 0.52
N ASP A 174 28.85 -28.96 -0.57
CA ASP A 174 29.76 -27.85 -0.93
C ASP A 174 29.64 -26.68 0.06
N ILE A 175 28.45 -26.43 0.61
CA ILE A 175 28.20 -25.39 1.62
C ILE A 175 28.87 -25.77 2.94
N ASP A 176 28.64 -27.01 3.41
CA ASP A 176 29.26 -27.53 4.63
C ASP A 176 30.79 -27.57 4.51
N GLY A 177 31.30 -27.88 3.30
CA GLY A 177 32.72 -27.82 2.95
C GLY A 177 33.27 -26.43 2.66
N LYS A 178 32.48 -25.36 2.84
CA LYS A 178 32.86 -23.95 2.59
C LYS A 178 33.51 -23.71 1.23
N LYS A 179 33.00 -24.35 0.18
CA LYS A 179 33.52 -24.21 -1.19
C LYS A 179 33.48 -22.74 -1.62
N ASP A 180 34.63 -22.27 -2.12
CA ASP A 180 34.80 -20.91 -2.60
C ASP A 180 33.88 -20.58 -3.79
N ILE A 181 33.44 -19.33 -3.85
CA ILE A 181 32.51 -18.83 -4.88
C ILE A 181 33.17 -18.89 -6.26
N LYS A 182 34.47 -18.59 -6.38
CA LYS A 182 35.17 -18.68 -7.68
C LYS A 182 35.24 -20.12 -8.17
N ALA A 183 35.50 -21.06 -7.26
CA ALA A 183 35.47 -22.49 -7.58
C ALA A 183 34.06 -22.96 -8.01
N ALA A 184 33.00 -22.45 -7.38
CA ALA A 184 31.63 -22.73 -7.78
C ALA A 184 31.30 -22.20 -9.19
N MET A 185 31.69 -20.96 -9.51
CA MET A 185 31.49 -20.38 -10.85
C MET A 185 32.27 -21.16 -11.94
N LEU A 186 33.48 -21.61 -11.65
CA LEU A 186 34.26 -22.45 -12.57
C LEU A 186 33.59 -23.82 -12.78
N ALA A 187 33.07 -24.43 -11.72
CA ALA A 187 32.33 -25.68 -11.80
C ALA A 187 31.03 -25.53 -12.62
N GLU A 188 30.29 -24.45 -12.40
CA GLU A 188 29.09 -24.10 -13.19
C GLU A 188 29.43 -23.94 -14.67
N ARG A 189 30.47 -23.17 -15.01
CA ARG A 189 30.91 -23.01 -16.40
C ARG A 189 31.34 -24.32 -17.02
N LYS A 190 32.07 -25.16 -16.27
CA LYS A 190 32.47 -26.49 -16.73
C LYS A 190 31.24 -27.36 -17.02
N PHE A 191 30.26 -27.38 -16.13
CA PHE A 191 29.00 -28.13 -16.32
C PHE A 191 28.33 -27.77 -17.63
N PHE A 192 28.07 -26.48 -17.88
CA PHE A 192 27.39 -26.04 -19.11
C PHE A 192 28.19 -26.34 -20.39
N LEU A 193 29.53 -26.29 -20.34
CA LEU A 193 30.38 -26.60 -21.49
C LEU A 193 30.51 -28.11 -21.75
N SER A 194 30.46 -28.94 -20.70
CA SER A 194 30.56 -30.40 -20.82
C SER A 194 29.23 -31.08 -21.11
N HIS A 195 28.10 -30.49 -20.72
CA HIS A 195 26.78 -31.13 -20.84
C HIS A 195 26.31 -31.15 -22.31
N PRO A 196 26.03 -32.33 -22.90
CA PRO A 196 25.66 -32.44 -24.32
C PRO A 196 24.45 -31.60 -24.72
N ALA A 197 23.42 -31.55 -23.87
CA ALA A 197 22.18 -30.82 -24.14
C ALA A 197 22.29 -29.28 -23.99
N TYR A 198 23.30 -28.77 -23.28
CA TYR A 198 23.42 -27.34 -22.94
C TYR A 198 24.65 -26.65 -23.55
N ARG A 199 25.57 -27.42 -24.15
CA ARG A 199 26.83 -26.91 -24.68
C ARG A 199 26.67 -25.75 -25.66
N HIS A 200 25.66 -25.80 -26.53
CA HIS A 200 25.39 -24.76 -27.52
C HIS A 200 24.76 -23.48 -26.95
N ILE A 201 24.22 -23.54 -25.72
CA ILE A 201 23.64 -22.39 -25.01
C ILE A 201 24.48 -21.95 -23.80
N ALA A 202 25.65 -22.55 -23.57
CA ALA A 202 26.48 -22.32 -22.39
C ALA A 202 26.87 -20.85 -22.18
N ASP A 203 26.96 -20.03 -23.23
CA ASP A 203 27.26 -18.59 -23.14
C ASP A 203 26.08 -17.73 -22.68
N ARG A 204 24.86 -18.28 -22.72
CA ARG A 204 23.61 -17.67 -22.22
C ARG A 204 23.17 -18.24 -20.87
N MET A 205 24.04 -19.01 -20.21
CA MET A 205 23.74 -19.68 -18.96
C MET A 205 24.73 -19.30 -17.86
N GLY A 206 24.39 -19.65 -16.63
CA GLY A 206 25.18 -19.47 -15.45
C GLY A 206 24.95 -18.14 -14.73
N THR A 207 25.44 -18.11 -13.50
CA THR A 207 25.33 -16.96 -12.59
C THR A 207 25.90 -15.67 -13.17
N PRO A 208 27.07 -15.66 -13.85
CA PRO A 208 27.59 -14.42 -14.47
C PRO A 208 26.67 -13.88 -15.57
N HIS A 209 26.06 -14.75 -16.38
CA HIS A 209 25.11 -14.34 -17.41
C HIS A 209 23.84 -13.77 -16.77
N LEU A 210 23.31 -14.45 -15.75
CA LEU A 210 22.14 -13.99 -15.01
C LEU A 210 22.35 -12.59 -14.42
N GLN A 211 23.49 -12.33 -13.78
CA GLN A 211 23.82 -11.01 -13.23
C GLN A 211 23.81 -9.92 -14.32
N LYS A 212 24.41 -10.20 -15.48
CA LYS A 212 24.42 -9.27 -16.62
C LYS A 212 23.01 -9.00 -17.16
N VAL A 213 22.20 -10.05 -17.31
CA VAL A 213 20.81 -9.94 -17.76
C VAL A 213 20.00 -9.13 -16.75
N LEU A 214 20.05 -9.46 -15.46
CA LEU A 214 19.31 -8.74 -14.41
C LEU A 214 19.67 -7.25 -14.39
N ASN A 215 20.95 -6.89 -14.48
CA ASN A 215 21.36 -5.50 -14.49
C ASN A 215 20.88 -4.76 -15.74
N GLN A 216 21.02 -5.37 -16.92
CA GLN A 216 20.52 -4.79 -18.17
C GLN A 216 19.00 -4.59 -18.13
N GLN A 217 18.27 -5.61 -17.68
CA GLN A 217 16.81 -5.58 -17.59
C GLN A 217 16.34 -4.55 -16.55
N LEU A 218 16.98 -4.47 -15.38
CA LEU A 218 16.67 -3.46 -14.37
C LEU A 218 16.93 -2.05 -14.90
N THR A 219 18.08 -1.82 -15.54
CA THR A 219 18.44 -0.50 -16.09
C THR A 219 17.44 -0.04 -17.16
N ASN A 220 17.08 -0.94 -18.08
CA ASN A 220 16.08 -0.65 -19.12
C ASN A 220 14.70 -0.41 -18.51
N HIS A 221 14.30 -1.26 -17.57
CA HIS A 221 13.00 -1.15 -16.91
C HIS A 221 12.87 0.14 -16.11
N ILE A 222 13.92 0.55 -15.37
CA ILE A 222 13.94 1.85 -14.68
C ILE A 222 13.80 2.97 -15.72
N ARG A 223 14.57 2.94 -16.81
CA ARG A 223 14.51 3.97 -17.85
C ARG A 223 13.10 4.10 -18.46
N ASP A 224 12.43 2.99 -18.73
CA ASP A 224 11.12 2.96 -19.38
C ASP A 224 9.98 3.36 -18.42
N THR A 225 10.11 3.01 -17.12
CA THR A 225 9.06 3.28 -16.11
C THR A 225 9.21 4.65 -15.43
N LEU A 226 10.42 5.22 -15.39
CA LEU A 226 10.69 6.49 -14.69
C LEU A 226 9.85 7.67 -15.18
N PRO A 227 9.57 7.87 -16.49
CA PRO A 227 8.73 8.97 -16.96
C PRO A 227 7.29 8.88 -16.43
N ASN A 228 6.69 7.69 -16.49
CA ASN A 228 5.33 7.45 -15.98
C ASN A 228 5.27 7.58 -14.46
N PHE A 229 6.28 7.06 -13.77
CA PHE A 229 6.40 7.18 -12.32
C PHE A 229 6.52 8.65 -11.88
N ARG A 230 7.35 9.44 -12.57
CA ARG A 230 7.48 10.89 -12.34
C ARG A 230 6.13 11.60 -12.53
N ASN A 231 5.42 11.31 -13.62
CA ASN A 231 4.12 11.93 -13.89
C ASN A 231 3.09 11.58 -12.80
N LYS A 232 3.09 10.33 -12.33
CA LYS A 232 2.22 9.91 -11.21
C LYS A 232 2.56 10.66 -9.92
N LEU A 233 3.84 10.76 -9.56
CA LEU A 233 4.28 11.51 -8.39
C LEU A 233 3.94 12.99 -8.50
N GLN A 234 4.08 13.58 -9.69
CA GLN A 234 3.72 14.98 -9.92
C GLN A 234 2.21 15.21 -9.78
N GLY A 235 1.38 14.28 -10.27
CA GLY A 235 -0.07 14.33 -10.05
C GLY A 235 -0.46 14.20 -8.57
N GLN A 236 0.20 13.28 -7.84
CA GLN A 236 -0.01 13.14 -6.39
C GLN A 236 0.44 14.38 -5.62
N LEU A 237 1.59 14.95 -5.98
CA LEU A 237 2.10 16.19 -5.40
C LEU A 237 1.10 17.33 -5.62
N LEU A 238 0.59 17.51 -6.84
CA LEU A 238 -0.37 18.56 -7.15
C LEU A 238 -1.68 18.42 -6.36
N SER A 239 -2.17 17.18 -6.19
CA SER A 239 -3.35 16.90 -5.34
C SER A 239 -3.09 17.30 -3.88
N ILE A 240 -1.94 16.91 -3.34
CA ILE A 240 -1.56 17.23 -1.97
C ILE A 240 -1.32 18.74 -1.82
N GLU A 241 -0.71 19.40 -2.80
CA GLU A 241 -0.50 20.84 -2.80
C GLU A 241 -1.83 21.61 -2.75
N HIS A 242 -2.85 21.16 -3.50
CA HIS A 242 -4.19 21.75 -3.45
C HIS A 242 -4.82 21.61 -2.06
N GLU A 243 -4.72 20.43 -1.43
CA GLU A 243 -5.17 20.24 -0.05
C GLU A 243 -4.38 21.12 0.91
N VAL A 244 -3.05 21.11 0.81
CA VAL A 244 -2.16 21.91 1.66
C VAL A 244 -2.45 23.40 1.50
N GLU A 245 -2.82 23.91 0.32
CA GLU A 245 -3.20 25.30 0.11
C GLU A 245 -4.46 25.67 0.89
N ALA A 246 -5.45 24.77 0.95
CA ALA A 246 -6.61 24.92 1.84
C ALA A 246 -6.19 24.95 3.32
N TYR A 247 -5.14 24.20 3.68
CA TYR A 247 -4.55 24.19 5.03
C TYR A 247 -3.53 25.29 5.31
N LYS A 248 -2.93 25.97 4.32
CA LYS A 248 -1.87 26.99 4.54
C LYS A 248 -2.38 28.20 5.33
N ASN A 249 -3.67 28.50 5.22
CA ASN A 249 -4.35 29.55 5.99
C ASN A 249 -4.86 29.07 7.38
N PHE A 250 -4.74 27.76 7.64
CA PHE A 250 -4.23 27.08 8.84
C PHE A 250 -3.75 27.75 10.14
N LYS A 251 -4.43 28.68 10.81
CA LYS A 251 -4.08 28.98 12.23
C LYS A 251 -4.93 28.13 13.20
N PRO A 252 -4.34 27.38 14.16
CA PRO A 252 -5.10 26.57 15.12
C PRO A 252 -6.02 27.39 16.06
N GLU A 253 -5.70 28.67 16.25
CA GLU A 253 -6.26 29.55 17.27
C GLU A 253 -7.32 30.54 16.75
N ASP A 254 -7.77 30.46 15.49
CA ASP A 254 -8.68 31.47 14.90
C ASP A 254 -10.18 31.10 15.04
N PRO A 255 -10.94 31.72 15.96
CA PRO A 255 -12.35 31.40 16.20
C PRO A 255 -13.29 31.75 15.04
N THR A 256 -12.91 32.66 14.14
CA THR A 256 -13.73 33.02 12.95
C THR A 256 -13.89 31.86 11.97
N ARG A 257 -13.02 30.84 12.09
CA ARG A 257 -12.95 29.73 11.15
C ARG A 257 -13.86 28.56 11.47
N LYS A 258 -14.18 28.33 12.75
CA LYS A 258 -15.24 27.37 13.15
C LYS A 258 -16.59 27.85 12.62
N THR A 259 -16.83 29.15 12.71
CA THR A 259 -18.01 29.82 12.16
C THR A 259 -18.06 29.69 10.63
N LYS A 260 -16.95 29.95 9.92
CA LYS A 260 -16.89 29.81 8.46
C LYS A 260 -17.05 28.36 7.98
N ALA A 261 -16.41 27.40 8.65
CA ALA A 261 -16.53 25.98 8.33
C ALA A 261 -17.96 25.46 8.59
N LEU A 262 -18.54 25.82 9.74
CA LEU A 262 -19.93 25.49 10.07
C LEU A 262 -20.89 26.10 9.04
N LEU A 263 -20.69 27.37 8.66
CA LEU A 263 -21.52 28.04 7.66
C LEU A 263 -21.39 27.40 6.28
N GLN A 264 -20.17 26.99 5.86
CA GLN A 264 -19.98 26.23 4.62
C GLN A 264 -20.63 24.85 4.67
N MET A 265 -20.56 24.14 5.81
CA MET A 265 -21.23 22.85 5.97
C MET A 265 -22.75 22.98 5.95
N VAL A 266 -23.31 24.02 6.58
CA VAL A 266 -24.76 24.30 6.55
C VAL A 266 -25.23 24.70 5.15
N GLN A 267 -24.47 25.56 4.46
CA GLN A 267 -24.77 25.93 3.07
C GLN A 267 -24.71 24.72 2.13
N GLN A 268 -23.67 23.88 2.27
CA GLN A 268 -23.53 22.67 1.47
C GLN A 268 -24.68 21.68 1.75
N PHE A 269 -25.05 21.50 3.02
CA PHE A 269 -26.17 20.64 3.40
C PHE A 269 -27.50 21.13 2.79
N ALA A 270 -27.75 22.44 2.80
CA ALA A 270 -28.95 23.01 2.18
C ALA A 270 -29.01 22.71 0.67
N VAL A 271 -27.90 22.92 -0.05
CA VAL A 271 -27.79 22.62 -1.48
C VAL A 271 -27.95 21.12 -1.77
N ASP A 272 -27.31 20.26 -0.98
CA ASP A 272 -27.39 18.81 -1.14
C ASP A 272 -28.80 18.28 -0.84
N PHE A 273 -29.49 18.87 0.15
CA PHE A 273 -30.86 18.54 0.50
C PHE A 273 -31.82 18.93 -0.62
N GLU A 274 -31.69 20.15 -1.16
CA GLU A 274 -32.49 20.62 -2.30
C GLU A 274 -32.30 19.73 -3.53
N LYS A 275 -31.04 19.44 -3.91
CA LYS A 275 -30.72 18.51 -5.01
C LYS A 275 -31.35 17.13 -4.81
N ARG A 276 -31.36 16.58 -3.59
CA ARG A 276 -31.95 15.27 -3.29
C ARG A 276 -33.48 15.26 -3.34
N ILE A 277 -34.14 16.38 -3.00
CA ILE A 277 -35.60 16.53 -3.08
C ILE A 277 -36.06 16.79 -4.52
N GLU A 278 -35.27 17.51 -5.32
CA GLU A 278 -35.58 17.77 -6.73
C GLU A 278 -35.22 16.59 -7.64
N GLY A 279 -34.38 15.66 -7.18
CA GLY A 279 -33.92 14.51 -7.96
C GLY A 279 -32.68 14.81 -8.84
N SER A 280 -32.02 15.95 -8.61
CA SER A 280 -30.87 16.47 -9.36
C SER A 280 -29.52 16.14 -8.69
N GLY A 281 -29.46 15.12 -7.83
CA GLY A 281 -28.26 14.79 -7.05
C GLY A 281 -27.14 14.15 -7.89
N ASP A 282 -25.88 14.50 -7.60
CA ASP A 282 -24.70 13.97 -8.30
C ASP A 282 -24.43 12.46 -8.04
N GLN A 283 -25.04 11.90 -6.99
CA GLN A 283 -25.05 10.46 -6.69
C GLN A 283 -26.49 9.95 -6.73
N VAL A 284 -26.93 9.51 -7.91
CA VAL A 284 -28.23 8.85 -8.08
C VAL A 284 -28.04 7.36 -7.82
N ASP A 285 -28.67 6.83 -6.77
CA ASP A 285 -28.76 5.39 -6.55
C ASP A 285 -29.62 4.77 -7.66
N THR A 286 -29.01 3.93 -8.50
CA THR A 286 -29.66 3.32 -9.68
C THR A 286 -30.48 2.08 -9.32
N LEU A 287 -30.35 1.56 -8.09
CA LEU A 287 -31.03 0.34 -7.64
C LEU A 287 -32.35 0.63 -6.94
N GLU A 288 -32.43 1.71 -6.16
CA GLU A 288 -33.65 2.10 -5.44
C GLU A 288 -34.03 3.57 -5.64
N LEU A 289 -35.33 3.81 -5.86
CA LEU A 289 -35.90 5.16 -5.83
C LEU A 289 -35.72 5.76 -4.43
N SER A 290 -34.94 6.83 -4.34
CA SER A 290 -34.63 7.53 -3.09
C SER A 290 -35.02 9.01 -3.15
N GLY A 291 -35.15 9.64 -1.98
CA GLY A 291 -35.42 11.08 -1.84
C GLY A 291 -36.68 11.55 -2.57
N GLY A 292 -36.51 12.60 -3.39
CA GLY A 292 -37.56 13.25 -4.16
C GLY A 292 -38.27 12.35 -5.16
N ALA A 293 -37.55 11.45 -5.83
CA ALA A 293 -38.11 10.56 -6.84
C ALA A 293 -39.10 9.56 -6.23
N LYS A 294 -38.84 9.08 -5.00
CA LYS A 294 -39.76 8.21 -4.24
C LYS A 294 -41.03 8.96 -3.84
N ILE A 295 -40.89 10.21 -3.38
CA ILE A 295 -42.01 11.09 -3.05
C ILE A 295 -42.87 11.36 -4.29
N ASN A 296 -42.23 11.70 -5.41
CA ASN A 296 -42.91 11.97 -6.68
C ASN A 296 -43.71 10.74 -7.15
N ARG A 297 -43.11 9.54 -7.10
CA ARG A 297 -43.79 8.28 -7.44
C ARG A 297 -45.02 8.01 -6.59
N ILE A 298 -44.96 8.27 -5.28
CA ILE A 298 -46.12 8.09 -4.39
C ILE A 298 -47.27 9.00 -4.83
N PHE A 299 -46.99 10.26 -5.17
CA PHE A 299 -48.03 11.22 -5.52
C PHE A 299 -48.54 11.13 -6.97
N HIS A 300 -47.72 10.70 -7.92
CA HIS A 300 -48.09 10.71 -9.35
C HIS A 300 -48.37 9.32 -9.92
N GLU A 301 -47.91 8.24 -9.27
CA GLU A 301 -48.25 6.88 -9.70
C GLU A 301 -49.18 6.19 -8.70
N ARG A 302 -48.82 6.19 -7.41
CA ARG A 302 -49.57 5.39 -6.43
C ARG A 302 -50.87 6.04 -6.00
N PHE A 303 -50.86 7.35 -5.75
CA PHE A 303 -52.03 8.08 -5.31
C PHE A 303 -53.15 8.10 -6.38
N PRO A 304 -52.88 8.42 -7.67
CA PRO A 304 -53.91 8.34 -8.71
C PRO A 304 -54.45 6.92 -8.89
N PHE A 305 -53.62 5.89 -8.75
CA PHE A 305 -54.07 4.51 -8.81
C PHE A 305 -55.07 4.15 -7.68
N GLU A 306 -54.85 4.61 -6.46
CA GLU A 306 -55.81 4.42 -5.36
C GLU A 306 -57.09 5.24 -5.57
N ILE A 307 -57.00 6.43 -6.18
CA ILE A 307 -58.15 7.25 -6.58
C ILE A 307 -58.99 6.56 -7.67
N VAL A 308 -58.36 5.89 -8.65
CA VAL A 308 -59.06 5.10 -9.67
C VAL A 308 -59.84 3.93 -9.08
N LYS A 309 -59.44 3.37 -7.93
CA LYS A 309 -60.25 2.36 -7.22
C LYS A 309 -61.57 2.92 -6.68
N LEU A 310 -61.68 4.23 -6.51
CA LEU A 310 -62.90 4.95 -6.14
C LEU A 310 -63.74 5.38 -7.35
N ALA A 311 -63.37 4.99 -8.58
CA ALA A 311 -64.04 5.39 -9.82
C ALA A 311 -65.53 5.01 -9.89
N ASN A 312 -65.98 4.03 -9.09
CA ASN A 312 -67.39 3.67 -8.95
C ASN A 312 -68.25 4.80 -8.32
N PHE A 313 -67.62 5.82 -7.73
CA PHE A 313 -68.26 7.00 -7.13
C PHE A 313 -67.61 8.30 -7.64
N PRO A 314 -68.00 8.81 -8.82
CA PRO A 314 -67.29 9.90 -9.51
C PRO A 314 -67.17 11.20 -8.70
N ARG A 315 -68.24 11.58 -7.99
CA ARG A 315 -68.24 12.78 -7.12
C ARG A 315 -67.35 12.63 -5.89
N LEU A 316 -67.27 11.43 -5.32
CA LEU A 316 -66.40 11.17 -4.17
C LEU A 316 -64.94 11.16 -4.61
N CYS A 317 -64.65 10.62 -5.79
CA CYS A 317 -63.33 10.62 -6.43
C CYS A 317 -62.82 12.06 -6.61
N GLU A 318 -63.61 12.92 -7.25
CA GLU A 318 -63.27 14.33 -7.51
C GLU A 318 -63.07 15.12 -6.20
N GLU A 319 -63.97 14.97 -5.23
CA GLU A 319 -63.83 15.66 -3.94
C GLU A 319 -62.64 15.16 -3.12
N THR A 320 -62.34 13.85 -3.16
CA THR A 320 -61.19 13.28 -2.45
C THR A 320 -59.89 13.77 -3.06
N GLU A 321 -59.78 13.78 -4.39
CA GLU A 321 -58.62 14.31 -5.10
C GLU A 321 -58.41 15.80 -4.79
N ARG A 322 -59.49 16.60 -4.83
CA ARG A 322 -59.46 18.03 -4.51
C ARG A 322 -59.01 18.29 -3.07
N ILE A 323 -59.56 17.56 -2.09
CA ILE A 323 -59.23 17.73 -0.67
C ILE A 323 -57.77 17.36 -0.42
N VAL A 324 -57.32 16.22 -0.94
CA VAL A 324 -55.95 15.74 -0.73
C VAL A 324 -54.93 16.64 -1.44
N ALA A 325 -55.18 17.04 -2.69
CA ALA A 325 -54.29 17.94 -3.42
C ALA A 325 -54.17 19.32 -2.73
N ASN A 326 -55.29 19.88 -2.25
CA ASN A 326 -55.28 21.14 -1.50
C ASN A 326 -54.56 20.99 -0.15
N HIS A 327 -54.76 19.87 0.55
CA HIS A 327 -54.08 19.61 1.81
C HIS A 327 -52.57 19.49 1.62
N ILE A 328 -52.12 18.74 0.60
CA ILE A 328 -50.69 18.58 0.29
C ILE A 328 -50.07 19.94 -0.03
N ARG A 329 -50.69 20.76 -0.88
CA ARG A 329 -50.18 22.09 -1.25
C ARG A 329 -50.08 23.03 -0.04
N ASP A 330 -51.08 23.00 0.85
CA ASP A 330 -51.06 23.78 2.10
C ASP A 330 -49.94 23.30 3.06
N ARG A 331 -49.76 21.97 3.19
CA ARG A 331 -48.70 21.39 4.01
C ARG A 331 -47.31 21.64 3.43
N GLU A 332 -47.16 21.62 2.11
CA GLU A 332 -45.92 21.93 1.40
C GLU A 332 -45.47 23.36 1.73
N GLY A 333 -46.36 24.35 1.56
CA GLY A 333 -46.07 25.75 1.90
C GLY A 333 -45.63 25.92 3.35
N LYS A 334 -46.41 25.37 4.29
CA LYS A 334 -46.09 25.44 5.73
C LYS A 334 -44.76 24.76 6.10
N THR A 335 -44.44 23.65 5.44
CA THR A 335 -43.20 22.92 5.70
C THR A 335 -42.01 23.68 5.13
N LYS A 336 -42.15 24.26 3.94
CA LYS A 336 -41.12 25.12 3.33
C LYS A 336 -40.81 26.33 4.21
N ASP A 337 -41.84 27.02 4.69
CA ASP A 337 -41.68 28.17 5.59
C ASP A 337 -41.01 27.77 6.91
N GLN A 338 -41.39 26.62 7.47
CA GLN A 338 -40.79 26.11 8.71
C GLN A 338 -39.31 25.75 8.54
N VAL A 339 -38.93 25.13 7.41
CA VAL A 339 -37.55 24.76 7.11
C VAL A 339 -36.69 26.01 6.92
N LEU A 340 -37.19 26.99 6.15
CA LEU A 340 -36.51 28.28 5.97
C LEU A 340 -36.32 29.01 7.31
N LEU A 341 -37.37 29.03 8.15
CA LEU A 341 -37.29 29.61 9.50
C LEU A 341 -36.24 28.91 10.37
N LEU A 342 -36.19 27.57 10.34
CA LEU A 342 -35.18 26.82 11.09
C LEU A 342 -33.76 27.13 10.62
N ILE A 343 -33.55 27.28 9.31
CA ILE A 343 -32.26 27.70 8.74
C ILE A 343 -31.92 29.13 9.21
N ASP A 344 -32.86 30.06 9.13
CA ASP A 344 -32.67 31.46 9.59
C ASP A 344 -32.34 31.53 11.09
N ILE A 345 -32.96 30.70 11.92
CA ILE A 345 -32.65 30.58 13.36
C ILE A 345 -31.18 30.13 13.55
N GLN A 346 -30.72 29.12 12.81
CA GLN A 346 -29.35 28.63 12.93
C GLN A 346 -28.30 29.62 12.38
N VAL A 347 -28.66 30.42 11.37
CA VAL A 347 -27.78 31.46 10.81
C VAL A 347 -27.75 32.71 11.71
N SER A 348 -28.87 33.07 12.34
CA SER A 348 -28.98 34.27 13.17
C SER A 348 -28.25 34.15 14.51
N TYR A 349 -28.07 32.93 15.03
CA TYR A 349 -27.34 32.72 16.29
C TYR A 349 -26.58 31.40 16.30
N ILE A 350 -25.25 31.51 16.41
CA ILE A 350 -24.37 30.35 16.59
C ILE A 350 -24.08 30.18 18.08
N ASN A 351 -24.64 29.12 18.68
CA ASN A 351 -24.47 28.81 20.09
C ASN A 351 -23.06 28.25 20.39
N THR A 352 -22.13 29.14 20.73
CA THR A 352 -20.75 28.79 21.08
C THR A 352 -20.60 28.12 22.46
N ASN A 353 -21.68 27.99 23.23
CA ASN A 353 -21.72 27.31 24.53
C ASN A 353 -22.25 25.87 24.45
N HIS A 354 -22.54 25.36 23.24
CA HIS A 354 -22.99 23.98 23.05
C HIS A 354 -21.92 22.98 23.53
N GLU A 355 -22.32 21.84 24.11
CA GLU A 355 -21.41 20.84 24.71
C GLU A 355 -20.39 20.29 23.71
N ASP A 356 -20.82 20.09 22.46
CA ASP A 356 -19.95 19.69 21.35
C ASP A 356 -19.15 20.85 20.73
N PHE A 357 -19.39 22.10 21.16
CA PHE A 357 -18.63 23.27 20.73
C PHE A 357 -17.32 23.38 21.51
N ILE A 358 -16.36 22.53 21.14
CA ILE A 358 -15.02 22.46 21.73
C ILE A 358 -14.23 23.72 21.32
N GLY A 359 -14.48 24.86 21.96
CA GLY A 359 -13.86 26.13 21.56
C GLY A 359 -13.76 27.19 22.65
N PHE A 360 -14.74 27.32 23.54
CA PHE A 360 -14.74 28.38 24.56
C PHE A 360 -14.52 27.86 25.99
N ALA A 361 -15.17 26.76 26.38
CA ALA A 361 -15.11 26.25 27.76
C ALA A 361 -13.67 25.89 28.22
N ASN A 362 -12.87 25.26 27.35
CA ASN A 362 -11.51 24.83 27.70
C ASN A 362 -10.46 25.96 27.65
N ALA A 363 -10.71 27.03 26.88
CA ALA A 363 -9.80 28.17 26.78
C ALA A 363 -9.94 29.11 28.01
N GLN A 364 -11.16 29.34 28.49
CA GLN A 364 -11.43 30.15 29.68
C GLN A 364 -11.03 29.44 30.99
N GLN A 365 -11.16 28.12 31.05
CA GLN A 365 -10.69 27.33 32.21
C GLN A 365 -9.15 27.34 32.34
N ARG A 366 -8.41 27.34 31.23
CA ARG A 366 -6.94 27.46 31.26
C ARG A 366 -6.47 28.85 31.69
N SER A 367 -7.13 29.92 31.24
CA SER A 367 -6.82 31.30 31.67
C SER A 367 -7.02 31.51 33.18
N SER A 368 -8.12 30.99 33.72
CA SER A 368 -8.45 31.10 35.15
C SER A 368 -7.47 30.37 36.08
N GLN A 369 -6.82 29.29 35.61
CA GLN A 369 -5.81 28.57 36.40
C GLN A 369 -4.45 29.25 36.40
N VAL A 370 -4.09 30.00 35.35
CA VAL A 370 -2.81 30.72 35.26
C VAL A 370 -2.78 31.92 36.20
N HIS A 371 -3.91 32.62 36.41
CA HIS A 371 -3.96 33.77 37.33
C HIS A 371 -3.97 33.43 38.83
N LYS A 372 -4.23 32.18 39.22
CA LYS A 372 -4.14 31.76 40.63
C LYS A 372 -2.72 31.43 41.11
N LYS A 373 -1.73 31.29 40.21
CA LYS A 373 -0.35 30.90 40.59
C LYS A 373 0.62 32.08 40.81
N THR A 374 0.21 33.33 40.56
CA THR A 374 1.15 34.47 40.57
C THR A 374 1.07 35.39 41.81
N THR A 375 0.41 34.97 42.89
CA THR A 375 0.39 35.75 44.15
C THR A 375 0.92 34.92 45.31
N ILE A 376 2.25 34.75 45.40
CA ILE A 376 2.93 34.38 46.65
C ILE A 376 3.90 35.53 46.96
N GLY A 377 3.61 36.23 48.06
CA GLY A 377 4.23 37.49 48.44
C GLY A 377 5.70 37.39 48.81
N ASN A 378 6.44 38.44 48.45
CA ASN A 378 7.75 38.76 49.02
C ASN A 378 7.61 39.03 50.52
N GLN A 379 8.08 38.11 51.37
CA GLN A 379 8.41 38.42 52.76
C GLN A 379 9.88 38.82 52.87
N VAL A 380 10.10 40.08 53.21
CA VAL A 380 11.38 40.69 53.57
C VAL A 380 11.85 40.07 54.90
N LYS A 381 13.04 39.45 54.91
CA LYS A 381 13.71 39.00 56.15
C LYS A 381 14.32 40.21 56.87
N GLY A 382 13.71 40.62 57.98
CA GLY A 382 14.32 41.52 58.95
C GLY A 382 15.26 40.75 59.89
N CYS A 383 16.51 41.19 59.96
CA CYS A 383 17.53 40.71 60.89
C CYS A 383 17.58 41.69 62.08
N SER A 384 17.29 41.24 63.29
CA SER A 384 17.57 41.98 64.52
C SER A 384 18.36 41.10 65.49
N ALA A 385 19.60 41.49 65.72
CA ALA A 385 20.45 41.00 66.80
C ALA A 385 20.01 41.62 68.13
N GLN A 386 19.99 40.82 69.20
CA GLN A 386 19.87 41.25 70.58
C GLN A 386 21.24 41.39 71.23
N GLN A 387 21.42 42.46 72.03
CA GLN A 387 22.28 42.60 73.23
C GLN A 387 23.80 42.49 72.98
N VAL A 388 24.67 43.44 73.35
CA VAL A 388 24.76 44.39 74.47
C VAL A 388 25.40 45.69 73.99
#